data_AF-T1CU32-F1
#
_entry.id   AF-T1CU32-F1
#
_cell.length_a   1.000
_cell.length_b   1.000
_cell.length_c   1.000
_cell.angle_alpha   90.00
_cell.angle_beta   90.00
_cell.angle_gamma   90.00
#
_symmetry.space_group_name_H-M   'P 1'
#
loop_
_entity.id
_entity.type
_entity.pdbx_description
1 polymer ?
#
loop_
_entity_poly.entity_id
_entity_poly.type
_entity_poly.pdbx_seq_one_letter_code
_entity_poly.pdbx_strand_id
1 'polypeptide(L)'
;EISRLTGLTETQNRKIAELERKIGRNSSNSSLPPSSDRFAPAKMESPNRKARRAMGRSPGKQSGADGKHLAQVEVPDEVIIHEPETCSACGADLTGAEIVSEEVRQVFDYQSRTW
;
A
#
# COMPACT_ATOMS: atom_id res chain seq x y z
N GLU A 1 -42.43 -25.49 -33.88
CA GLU A 1 -41.15 -26.11 -33.45
C GLU A 1 -39.93 -25.25 -33.76
N ILE A 2 -39.73 -24.79 -35.01
CA ILE A 2 -38.57 -23.95 -35.39
C ILE A 2 -38.39 -22.72 -34.47
N SER A 3 -39.45 -21.93 -34.24
CA SER A 3 -39.38 -20.74 -33.36
C SER A 3 -39.07 -21.06 -31.89
N ARG A 4 -39.48 -22.24 -31.40
CA ARG A 4 -39.19 -22.69 -30.04
C ARG A 4 -37.72 -23.05 -29.89
N LEU A 5 -37.18 -23.76 -30.89
CA LEU A 5 -35.78 -24.14 -30.93
C LEU A 5 -34.88 -22.91 -31.08
N THR A 6 -35.24 -21.93 -31.93
CA THR A 6 -34.44 -20.70 -32.06
C THR A 6 -34.39 -19.89 -30.76
N GLY A 7 -35.52 -19.76 -30.06
CA GLY A 7 -35.55 -19.09 -28.76
C GLY A 7 -34.72 -19.82 -27.71
N LEU A 8 -34.72 -21.16 -27.71
CA LEU A 8 -33.88 -21.94 -26.80
C LEU A 8 -32.39 -21.71 -27.10
N THR A 9 -31.98 -21.72 -28.37
CA THR A 9 -30.59 -21.46 -28.78
C THR A 9 -30.14 -20.06 -28.37
N GLU A 10 -30.97 -19.03 -28.54
CA GLU A 10 -30.65 -17.67 -28.07
C GLU A 10 -30.48 -17.60 -26.56
N THR A 11 -31.36 -18.26 -25.79
CA THR A 11 -31.23 -18.28 -24.33
C THR A 11 -29.99 -19.02 -23.86
N GLN A 12 -29.60 -20.10 -24.54
CA GLN A 12 -28.38 -20.86 -24.25
C GLN A 12 -27.14 -20.05 -24.60
N ASN A 13 -27.10 -19.43 -25.78
CA ASN A 13 -25.99 -18.57 -26.20
C ASN A 13 -25.79 -17.40 -25.25
N ARG A 14 -26.88 -16.76 -24.79
CA ARG A 14 -26.80 -15.70 -23.78
C ARG A 14 -26.21 -16.19 -22.46
N LYS A 15 -26.60 -17.39 -22.00
CA LYS A 15 -26.04 -17.99 -20.78
C LYS A 15 -24.56 -18.35 -20.95
N ILE A 16 -24.17 -18.91 -22.10
CA ILE A 16 -22.79 -19.25 -22.40
C ILE A 16 -21.93 -17.97 -22.38
N ALA A 17 -22.35 -16.92 -23.10
CA ALA A 17 -21.63 -15.65 -23.12
C ALA A 17 -21.51 -15.01 -21.72
N GLU A 18 -22.55 -15.12 -20.89
CA GLU A 18 -22.50 -14.64 -19.51
C GLU A 18 -21.50 -15.42 -18.65
N LEU A 19 -21.47 -16.76 -18.79
CA LEU A 19 -20.57 -17.64 -18.07
C LEU A 19 -19.12 -17.44 -18.51
N GLU A 20 -18.86 -17.35 -19.82
CA GLU A 20 -17.54 -17.05 -20.38
C GLU A 20 -17.01 -15.71 -19.88
N ARG A 21 -17.86 -14.67 -19.86
CA ARG A 21 -17.50 -13.37 -19.30
C ARG A 21 -17.18 -13.44 -17.80
N LYS A 22 -17.86 -14.29 -17.04
CA LYS A 22 -17.57 -14.50 -15.61
C LYS A 22 -16.24 -15.22 -15.40
N ILE A 23 -15.94 -16.25 -16.19
CA ILE A 23 -14.70 -17.03 -16.09
C ILE A 23 -13.49 -16.22 -16.58
N GLY A 24 -13.64 -15.43 -17.63
CA GLY A 24 -12.58 -14.59 -18.17
C GLY A 24 -12.23 -13.38 -17.31
N ARG A 25 -12.99 -13.10 -16.25
CA ARG A 25 -12.82 -11.91 -15.41
C ARG A 25 -11.80 -12.16 -14.30
N ASN A 26 -10.71 -11.41 -14.30
CA ASN A 26 -9.63 -11.46 -13.30
C ASN A 26 -9.20 -10.04 -12.89
N SER A 27 -8.31 -9.87 -11.92
CA SER A 27 -7.87 -8.54 -11.47
C SER A 27 -7.23 -7.70 -12.57
N SER A 28 -6.67 -8.32 -13.62
CA SER A 28 -6.03 -7.62 -14.73
C SER A 28 -7.03 -6.96 -15.69
N ASN A 29 -8.29 -7.40 -15.74
CA ASN A 29 -9.28 -6.92 -16.72
C ASN A 29 -10.62 -6.48 -16.10
N SER A 30 -10.72 -6.40 -14.77
CA SER A 30 -11.99 -6.17 -14.07
C SER A 30 -12.04 -4.96 -13.15
N SER A 31 -10.93 -4.20 -13.06
CA SER A 31 -10.71 -3.12 -12.09
C SER A 31 -10.89 -3.53 -10.62
N LEU A 32 -11.00 -4.84 -10.34
CA LEU A 32 -11.01 -5.37 -8.98
C LEU A 32 -9.58 -5.49 -8.47
N PRO A 33 -9.32 -5.17 -7.19
CA PRO A 33 -8.00 -5.35 -6.62
C PRO A 33 -7.60 -6.83 -6.62
N PRO A 34 -6.31 -7.17 -6.79
CA PRO A 34 -5.82 -8.55 -6.81
C PRO A 34 -6.14 -9.37 -5.55
N SER A 35 -6.39 -8.70 -4.42
CA SER A 35 -6.80 -9.33 -3.15
C SER A 35 -8.23 -9.87 -3.18
N SER A 36 -9.08 -9.33 -4.06
CA SER A 36 -10.50 -9.73 -4.21
C SER A 36 -10.72 -10.62 -5.42
N ASP A 37 -9.64 -11.04 -6.11
CA ASP A 37 -9.71 -11.93 -7.25
C ASP A 37 -9.97 -13.37 -6.80
N ARG A 38 -11.26 -13.73 -6.73
CA ARG A 38 -11.73 -15.09 -6.37
C ARG A 38 -11.51 -16.11 -7.49
N PHE A 39 -11.18 -15.65 -8.69
CA PHE A 39 -10.94 -16.47 -9.88
C PHE A 39 -9.46 -16.60 -10.22
N ALA A 40 -8.59 -15.82 -9.55
CA ALA A 40 -7.16 -16.02 -9.63
C ALA A 40 -6.82 -17.47 -9.23
N PRO A 41 -6.04 -18.20 -10.04
CA PRO A 41 -5.49 -19.47 -9.57
C PRO A 41 -4.80 -19.21 -8.25
N ALA A 42 -5.11 -20.03 -7.23
CA ALA A 42 -4.49 -19.93 -5.90
C ALA A 42 -3.00 -19.71 -6.12
N LYS A 43 -2.51 -18.49 -5.78
CA LYS A 43 -1.19 -18.01 -6.19
C LYS A 43 -0.21 -19.16 -6.02
N MET A 44 0.20 -19.78 -7.13
CA MET A 44 1.16 -20.87 -7.08
C MET A 44 2.33 -20.30 -6.31
N GLU A 45 2.67 -20.92 -5.17
CA GLU A 45 3.73 -20.40 -4.33
C GLU A 45 4.94 -20.15 -5.23
N SER A 46 5.37 -18.90 -5.30
CA SER A 46 6.47 -18.54 -6.17
C SER A 46 7.65 -19.48 -5.86
N PRO A 47 8.39 -19.96 -6.86
CA PRO A 47 9.53 -20.85 -6.62
C PRO A 47 10.49 -20.30 -5.54
N ASN A 48 10.65 -18.97 -5.52
CA ASN A 48 11.39 -18.24 -4.49
C ASN A 48 10.84 -18.44 -3.06
N ARG A 49 9.51 -18.47 -2.87
CA ARG A 49 8.90 -18.69 -1.56
C ARG A 49 9.14 -20.12 -1.08
N LYS A 50 9.02 -21.12 -1.97
CA LYS A 50 9.32 -22.53 -1.64
C LYS A 50 10.79 -22.72 -1.27
N ALA A 51 11.71 -22.17 -2.08
CA ALA A 51 13.15 -22.22 -1.81
C ALA A 51 13.52 -21.57 -0.47
N ARG A 52 12.98 -20.38 -0.16
CA ARG A 52 13.20 -19.70 1.14
C ARG A 52 12.77 -20.55 2.34
N ARG A 53 11.63 -21.25 2.23
CA ARG A 53 11.14 -22.14 3.30
C ARG A 53 12.02 -23.37 3.45
N ALA A 54 12.44 -23.98 2.34
CA ALA A 54 13.35 -25.12 2.36
C ALA A 54 14.71 -24.77 3.00
N MET A 55 15.18 -23.53 2.84
CA MET A 55 16.39 -23.02 3.50
C MET A 55 16.22 -22.74 5.01
N GLY A 56 15.02 -22.89 5.58
CA GLY A 56 14.76 -22.64 7.00
C GLY A 56 14.97 -21.18 7.45
N ARG A 57 15.05 -20.23 6.51
CA ARG A 57 15.36 -18.84 6.82
C ARG A 57 14.10 -18.12 7.30
N SER A 58 14.05 -17.80 8.59
CA SER A 58 12.97 -17.02 9.19
C SER A 58 12.78 -15.68 8.46
N PRO A 59 11.53 -15.20 8.29
CA PRO A 59 11.28 -13.84 7.85
C PRO A 59 11.96 -12.83 8.79
N GLY A 60 12.62 -11.81 8.23
CA GLY A 60 13.32 -10.78 9.01
C GLY A 60 14.83 -10.75 8.76
N LYS A 61 15.50 -9.85 9.50
CA LYS A 61 16.96 -9.70 9.50
C LYS A 61 17.62 -10.90 10.20
N GLN A 62 18.89 -11.17 9.91
CA GLN A 62 19.65 -12.22 10.62
C GLN A 62 19.76 -11.90 12.10
N SER A 63 19.62 -12.91 12.96
CA SER A 63 19.79 -12.77 14.41
C SER A 63 21.22 -12.30 14.73
N GLY A 64 21.35 -11.33 15.63
CA GLY A 64 22.64 -10.74 16.03
C GLY A 64 23.14 -9.60 15.15
N ALA A 65 22.44 -9.24 14.07
CA ALA A 65 22.76 -8.05 13.30
C ALA A 65 22.05 -6.81 13.88
N ASP A 66 22.80 -5.76 14.20
CA ASP A 66 22.27 -4.53 14.77
C ASP A 66 21.19 -3.91 13.90
N GLY A 67 20.15 -3.35 14.52
CA GLY A 67 19.14 -2.57 13.82
C GLY A 67 19.77 -1.39 13.07
N LYS A 68 19.14 -0.97 11.98
CA LYS A 68 19.39 0.35 11.38
C LYS A 68 18.08 1.11 11.44
N HIS A 69 18.09 2.27 12.08
CA HIS A 69 16.98 3.22 12.05
C HIS A 69 17.47 4.51 11.40
N LEU A 70 16.53 5.34 10.94
CA LEU A 70 16.83 6.72 10.56
C LEU A 70 17.11 7.49 11.85
N ALA A 71 18.39 7.70 12.17
CA ALA A 71 18.79 8.56 13.27
C ALA A 71 18.69 10.02 12.83
N GLN A 72 18.39 10.90 13.78
CA GLN A 72 18.47 12.34 13.54
C GLN A 72 19.90 12.70 13.12
N VAL A 73 20.03 13.51 12.08
CA VAL A 73 21.32 14.00 11.58
C VAL A 73 21.61 15.37 12.19
N GLU A 74 22.90 15.68 12.36
CA GLU A 74 23.32 16.94 12.97
C GLU A 74 23.07 18.15 12.05
N VAL A 75 23.20 17.96 10.73
CA VAL A 75 23.04 19.01 9.72
C VAL A 75 21.95 18.60 8.73
N PRO A 76 20.69 19.05 8.91
CA PRO A 76 19.61 18.79 7.96
C PRO A 76 19.73 19.69 6.72
N ASP A 77 19.06 19.29 5.63
CA ASP A 77 19.04 20.06 4.39
C ASP A 77 18.26 21.39 4.54
N GLU A 78 17.19 21.38 5.35
CA GLU A 78 16.35 22.53 5.65
C GLU A 78 16.03 22.58 7.14
N VAL A 79 16.01 23.79 7.71
CA VAL A 79 15.57 24.06 9.09
C VAL A 79 14.43 25.06 9.04
N ILE A 80 13.26 24.66 9.53
CA ILE A 80 12.09 25.51 9.67
C ILE A 80 11.83 25.74 11.15
N ILE A 81 11.82 27.01 11.58
CA ILE A 81 11.54 27.37 12.97
C ILE A 81 10.04 27.66 13.10
N HIS A 82 9.41 27.01 14.07
CA HIS A 82 7.98 27.20 14.38
C HIS A 82 7.84 27.93 15.72
N GLU A 83 7.81 29.26 15.67
CA GLU A 83 7.62 30.11 16.84
C GLU A 83 6.15 30.56 16.95
N PRO A 84 5.52 30.42 18.13
CA PRO A 84 4.18 30.98 18.33
C PRO A 84 4.25 32.50 18.46
N GLU A 85 3.47 33.21 17.64
CA GLU A 85 3.37 34.67 17.74
C GLU A 85 2.65 35.14 19.00
N THR A 86 1.77 34.30 19.57
CA THR A 86 0.96 34.66 20.74
C THR A 86 0.86 33.52 21.75
N CYS A 87 0.67 33.89 23.02
CA CYS A 87 0.47 32.95 24.11
C CYS A 87 -0.87 32.23 23.96
N SER A 88 -0.86 30.89 23.94
CA SER A 88 -2.07 30.08 23.82
C SER A 88 -3.04 30.22 25.00
N ALA A 89 -2.57 30.71 26.16
CA ALA A 89 -3.38 30.86 27.36
C ALA A 89 -4.03 32.25 27.49
N CYS A 90 -3.29 33.32 27.20
CA CYS A 90 -3.75 34.71 27.41
C CYS A 90 -3.79 35.56 26.14
N GLY A 91 -3.24 35.09 25.01
CA GLY A 91 -3.21 35.81 23.74
C GLY A 91 -2.22 36.98 23.67
N ALA A 92 -1.36 37.16 24.69
CA ALA A 92 -0.32 38.18 24.65
C ALA A 92 0.69 37.89 23.52
N ASP A 93 1.24 38.96 22.93
CA ASP A 93 2.32 38.90 21.94
C ASP A 93 3.57 38.26 22.57
N LEU A 94 4.16 37.32 21.85
CA LEU A 94 5.38 36.61 22.23
C LEU A 94 6.59 37.03 21.38
N THR A 95 6.44 38.01 20.49
CA THR A 95 7.54 38.52 19.67
C THR A 95 8.69 39.00 20.55
N GLY A 96 9.84 38.32 20.46
CA GLY A 96 11.04 38.62 21.24
C GLY A 96 10.97 38.23 22.72
N ALA A 97 9.96 37.43 23.13
CA ALA A 97 9.93 36.84 24.46
C ALA A 97 11.09 35.87 24.67
N GLU A 98 11.48 35.65 25.93
CA GLU A 98 12.51 34.67 26.28
C GLU A 98 12.04 33.24 25.98
N ILE A 99 12.89 32.47 25.30
CA ILE A 99 12.62 31.06 25.00
C ILE A 99 12.95 30.23 26.24
N VAL A 100 11.92 29.62 26.84
CA VAL A 100 12.06 28.75 28.01
C VAL A 100 12.19 27.27 27.66
N SER A 101 11.75 26.87 26.47
CA SER A 101 11.81 25.47 26.01
C SER A 101 11.67 25.38 24.49
N GLU A 102 12.32 24.37 23.90
CA GLU A 102 12.23 24.07 22.47
C GLU A 102 11.94 22.58 22.26
N GLU A 103 11.25 22.26 21.17
CA GLU A 103 11.03 20.90 20.69
C GLU A 103 11.52 20.79 19.25
N VAL A 104 12.37 19.80 18.98
CA VAL A 104 12.97 19.59 17.66
C VAL A 104 12.47 18.28 17.06
N ARG A 105 12.06 18.31 15.79
CA ARG A 105 11.62 17.13 15.02
C ARG A 105 12.32 17.13 13.67
N GLN A 106 12.83 15.97 13.25
CA GLN A 106 13.39 15.80 11.90
C GLN A 106 12.49 14.90 11.05
N VAL A 107 12.13 15.40 9.86
CA VAL A 107 11.37 14.69 8.85
C VAL A 107 12.31 14.27 7.72
N PHE A 108 12.16 13.03 7.25
CA PHE A 108 12.88 12.52 6.08
C PHE A 108 11.90 12.25 4.96
N ASP A 109 12.13 12.89 3.80
CA ASP A 109 11.39 12.55 2.60
C ASP A 109 11.86 11.19 2.05
N TYR A 110 10.90 10.37 1.62
CA TYR A 110 11.17 9.11 0.95
C TYR A 110 10.61 9.16 -0.46
N GLN A 111 11.46 8.90 -1.46
CA GLN A 111 11.01 8.79 -2.84
C GLN A 111 10.11 7.55 -2.97
N SER A 112 8.81 7.77 -3.20
CA SER A 112 7.92 6.69 -3.57
C SER A 112 8.37 6.14 -4.92
N ARG A 113 8.76 4.86 -4.94
CA ARG A 113 9.02 4.15 -6.20
C ARG A 113 7.69 4.03 -6.94
N THR A 114 7.54 4.77 -8.03
CA THR A 114 6.50 4.53 -9.03
C THR A 114 6.74 3.17 -9.67
N TRP A 115 5.68 2.35 -9.71
CA TRP A 115 5.67 0.98 -10.23
C TRP A 115 5.39 0.95 -11.72
#